data_AF-A0A7C3D5F9-F1
#
_entry.id   AF-A0A7C3D5F9-F1
#
_cell.length_a   1.000
_cell.length_b   1.000
_cell.length_c   1.000
_cell.angle_alpha   90.00
_cell.angle_beta   90.00
_cell.angle_gamma   90.00
#
_symmetry.space_group_name_H-M   'P 1'
#
loop_
_entity.id
_entity.type
_entity.pdbx_description
1 polymer ?
#
loop_
_entity_poly.entity_id
_entity_poly.type
_entity_poly.pdbx_seq_one_letter_code
_entity_poly.pdbx_strand_id
1 'polypeptide(L)'
;TMICGDLHRQSLDEIWHSTTLTAWRNFRPEPCQGCSAFAICRGGCKAQAFACGLGVDPLLESPVSPAMPQRRQWVFYEQARPVGRFEQAPQHNGTLLLRGNRLALVQEEAHPLLDKLDGRATLQQIEQVHGMAGLGLIASLYEQNLVDLA
;
A
#
# COMPACT_ATOMS: atom_id res chain seq x y z
N THR A 1 -15.33 33.67 -5.01
CA THR A 1 -15.66 32.61 -5.98
C THR A 1 -14.45 32.31 -6.84
N MET A 2 -14.06 31.05 -6.98
CA MET A 2 -12.97 30.62 -7.86
C MET A 2 -13.57 30.27 -9.22
N ILE A 3 -13.03 30.84 -10.30
CA ILE A 3 -13.42 30.53 -11.68
C ILE A 3 -12.25 29.80 -12.32
N CYS A 4 -12.49 28.57 -12.77
CA CYS A 4 -11.46 27.70 -13.32
C CYS A 4 -11.43 27.65 -14.85
N GLY A 5 -12.46 28.19 -15.51
CA GLY A 5 -12.60 28.20 -16.97
C GLY A 5 -14.02 28.52 -17.40
N ASP A 6 -14.22 28.59 -18.71
CA ASP A 6 -15.53 28.84 -19.34
C ASP A 6 -15.79 27.77 -20.42
N LEU A 7 -16.80 26.93 -20.19
CA LEU A 7 -17.15 25.81 -21.09
C LEU A 7 -17.66 26.25 -22.47
N HIS A 8 -18.06 27.51 -22.63
CA HIS A 8 -18.42 28.05 -23.94
C HIS A 8 -17.21 28.44 -24.77
N ARG A 9 -16.03 28.59 -24.14
CA ARG A 9 -14.79 29.06 -24.76
C ARG A 9 -13.68 28.04 -24.78
N GLN A 10 -13.71 27.09 -23.85
CA GLN A 10 -12.67 26.12 -23.60
C GLN A 10 -13.29 24.73 -23.46
N SER A 11 -12.59 23.72 -23.98
CA SER A 11 -12.91 22.32 -23.73
C SER A 11 -12.66 21.95 -22.26
N LEU A 12 -13.30 20.87 -21.81
CA LEU A 12 -13.05 20.31 -20.48
C LEU A 12 -11.57 19.96 -20.27
N ASP A 13 -10.88 19.48 -21.30
CA ASP A 13 -9.47 19.13 -21.23
C ASP A 13 -8.58 20.38 -20.98
N GLU A 14 -8.83 21.46 -21.72
CA GLU A 14 -8.12 22.73 -21.53
C GLU A 14 -8.36 23.32 -20.12
N ILE A 15 -9.60 23.27 -19.64
CA ILE A 15 -9.95 23.72 -18.30
C ILE A 15 -9.23 22.84 -17.26
N TRP A 16 -9.28 21.51 -17.42
CA TRP A 16 -8.66 20.54 -16.52
C TRP A 16 -7.13 20.71 -16.41
N HIS A 17 -6.48 21.04 -17.52
CA HIS A 17 -5.04 21.30 -17.59
C HIS A 17 -4.67 22.76 -17.32
N SER A 18 -5.63 23.64 -17.00
CA SER A 18 -5.35 25.03 -16.65
C SER A 18 -4.45 25.16 -15.43
N THR A 19 -3.70 26.26 -15.37
CA THR A 19 -2.86 26.62 -14.23
C THR A 19 -3.69 26.75 -12.94
N THR A 20 -4.90 27.30 -13.03
CA THR A 20 -5.83 27.45 -11.90
C THR A 20 -6.26 26.11 -11.31
N LEU A 21 -6.73 25.16 -12.12
CA LEU A 21 -7.10 23.83 -11.60
C LEU A 21 -5.89 23.02 -11.15
N THR A 22 -4.74 23.21 -11.77
CA THR A 22 -3.49 22.61 -11.32
C THR A 22 -3.09 23.12 -9.94
N ALA A 23 -3.13 24.45 -9.72
CA ALA A 23 -2.91 25.04 -8.41
C ALA A 23 -3.91 24.53 -7.36
N TRP A 24 -5.21 24.46 -7.70
CA TRP A 24 -6.24 23.95 -6.80
C TRP A 24 -6.03 22.47 -6.41
N ARG A 25 -5.71 21.61 -7.38
CA ARG A 25 -5.44 20.18 -7.13
C ARG A 25 -4.20 19.99 -6.26
N ASN A 26 -3.16 20.79 -6.51
CA ASN A 26 -1.89 20.72 -5.79
C ASN A 26 -1.89 21.49 -4.46
N PHE A 27 -2.89 22.36 -4.22
CA PHE A 27 -3.02 23.08 -2.97
C PHE A 27 -3.06 22.10 -1.79
N ARG A 28 -2.22 22.36 -0.79
CA ARG A 28 -2.15 21.58 0.44
C ARG A 28 -2.29 22.55 1.62
N PRO A 29 -3.34 22.40 2.46
CA PRO A 29 -3.47 23.19 3.68
C PRO A 29 -2.23 23.04 4.56
N GLU A 30 -1.87 24.10 5.27
CA GLU A 30 -0.69 24.13 6.15
C GLU A 30 -0.68 22.98 7.19
N PRO A 31 -1.80 22.64 7.86
CA PRO A 31 -1.84 21.49 8.76
C PRO A 31 -1.52 20.16 8.05
N CYS A 32 -1.84 20.03 6.76
CA CYS A 32 -1.60 18.80 6.01
C CYS A 32 -0.15 18.64 5.53
N GLN A 33 0.74 19.60 5.78
CA GLN A 33 2.16 19.46 5.49
C GLN A 33 2.78 18.36 6.37
N GLY A 34 3.16 17.24 5.74
CA GLY A 34 3.70 16.08 6.46
C GLY A 34 2.66 15.07 6.99
N CYS A 35 1.37 15.32 6.76
CA CYS A 35 0.31 14.36 7.11
C CYS A 35 0.44 13.07 6.27
N SER A 36 0.53 11.92 6.94
CA SER A 36 0.68 10.60 6.28
C SER A 36 -0.59 10.18 5.53
N ALA A 37 -1.76 10.67 5.95
CA ALA A 37 -3.04 10.39 5.30
C ALA A 37 -3.33 11.29 4.08
N PHE A 38 -2.49 12.30 3.77
CA PHE A 38 -2.79 13.27 2.71
C PHE A 38 -2.94 12.64 1.33
N ALA A 39 -2.22 11.56 1.03
CA ALA A 39 -2.35 10.84 -0.24
C ALA A 39 -3.79 10.34 -0.48
N ILE A 40 -4.51 10.04 0.61
CA ILE A 40 -5.87 9.49 0.62
C ILE A 40 -6.89 10.64 0.73
N CYS A 41 -6.80 11.47 1.78
CA CYS A 41 -7.83 12.48 2.05
C CYS A 41 -7.66 13.78 1.25
N ARG A 42 -6.45 14.06 0.73
CA ARG A 42 -6.08 15.27 -0.02
C ARG A 42 -6.38 16.59 0.71
N GLY A 43 -6.42 16.57 2.03
CA GLY A 43 -6.74 17.74 2.87
C GLY A 43 -8.24 18.02 2.99
N GLY A 44 -9.08 16.98 2.89
CA GLY A 44 -10.52 17.07 3.08
C GLY A 44 -11.26 17.65 1.88
N CYS A 45 -12.50 18.07 2.11
CA CYS A 45 -13.37 18.70 1.14
C CYS A 45 -13.03 20.19 0.96
N LYS A 46 -12.02 20.47 0.13
CA LYS A 46 -11.63 21.86 -0.25
C LYS A 46 -12.81 22.69 -0.78
N ALA A 47 -13.72 22.04 -1.51
CA ALA A 47 -14.92 22.69 -2.06
C ALA A 47 -15.87 23.17 -0.95
N GLN A 48 -16.07 22.36 0.11
CA GLN A 48 -16.89 22.73 1.26
C GLN A 48 -16.24 23.88 2.04
N ALA A 49 -14.93 23.78 2.32
CA ALA A 49 -14.20 24.85 2.99
C ALA A 49 -14.36 26.19 2.24
N PHE A 50 -14.17 26.16 0.92
CA PHE A 50 -14.33 27.34 0.07
C PHE A 50 -15.77 27.87 0.05
N ALA A 51 -16.78 27.01 -0.08
CA ALA A 51 -18.20 27.40 -0.10
C ALA A 51 -18.65 28.03 1.23
N CYS A 52 -18.07 27.59 2.34
CA CYS A 52 -18.35 28.12 3.68
C CYS A 52 -17.45 29.30 4.08
N GLY A 53 -16.50 29.72 3.23
CA GLY A 53 -15.53 30.77 3.57
C GLY A 53 -14.55 30.35 4.67
N LEU A 54 -14.34 29.05 4.86
CA LEU A 54 -13.41 28.48 5.82
C LEU A 54 -12.04 28.26 5.16
N GLY A 55 -10.96 28.50 5.91
CA GLY A 55 -9.60 28.23 5.44
C GLY A 55 -9.25 26.73 5.38
N VAL A 56 -10.05 25.88 6.04
CA VAL A 56 -9.88 24.43 6.15
C VAL A 56 -11.24 23.75 6.18
N ASP A 57 -11.27 22.46 5.81
CA ASP A 57 -12.47 21.63 5.98
C ASP A 57 -12.84 21.56 7.48
N PRO A 58 -14.09 21.84 7.88
CA PRO A 58 -14.51 21.76 9.27
C PRO A 58 -14.44 20.35 9.87
N LEU A 59 -14.37 19.30 9.03
CA LEU A 59 -14.21 17.90 9.45
C LEU A 59 -12.73 17.48 9.57
N LEU A 60 -11.79 18.37 9.24
CA LEU A 60 -10.36 18.13 9.42
C LEU A 60 -10.00 18.39 10.88
N GLU A 61 -9.87 17.33 11.67
CA GLU A 61 -9.50 17.46 13.08
C GLU A 61 -8.00 17.74 13.26
N SER A 62 -7.14 16.81 12.85
CA SER A 62 -5.69 16.94 13.03
C SER A 62 -4.89 16.11 12.02
N PRO A 63 -3.65 16.50 11.70
CA PRO A 63 -2.78 15.75 10.80
C PRO A 63 -2.46 14.38 11.39
N VAL A 64 -2.57 13.33 10.57
CA VAL A 64 -2.16 12.00 10.97
C VAL A 64 -0.64 11.92 10.90
N SER A 65 0.01 11.71 12.05
CA SER A 65 1.44 11.46 12.08
C SER A 65 1.76 10.20 11.26
N PRO A 66 2.89 10.14 10.54
CA PRO A 66 3.36 8.88 10.01
C PRO A 66 3.55 7.93 11.18
N ALA A 67 2.75 6.85 11.22
CA ALA A 67 3.06 5.75 12.11
C ALA A 67 4.46 5.28 11.73
N MET A 68 5.40 5.28 12.68
CA MET A 68 6.65 4.58 12.45
C MET A 68 6.28 3.14 12.06
N PRO A 69 6.82 2.60 10.97
CA PRO A 69 6.58 1.21 10.63
C PRO A 69 7.03 0.38 11.82
N GLN A 70 6.08 -0.12 12.61
CA GLN A 70 6.38 -1.03 13.68
C GLN A 70 6.89 -2.29 13.00
N ARG A 71 8.21 -2.52 13.06
CA ARG A 71 8.77 -3.82 12.68
C ARG A 71 8.18 -4.84 13.63
N ARG A 72 7.12 -5.52 13.18
CA ARG A 72 6.59 -6.66 13.91
C ARG A 72 7.67 -7.72 13.90
N GLN A 73 8.13 -8.07 15.10
CA GLN A 73 9.03 -9.21 15.28
C GLN A 73 8.15 -10.44 15.41
N TRP A 74 8.28 -11.36 14.46
CA TRP A 74 7.62 -12.65 14.53
C TRP A 74 8.54 -13.63 15.22
N VAL A 75 8.05 -14.23 16.30
CA VAL A 75 8.68 -15.39 16.91
C VAL A 75 7.85 -16.59 16.49
N PHE A 76 8.33 -17.30 15.48
CA PHE A 76 7.69 -18.54 15.05
C PHE A 76 8.26 -19.72 15.82
N TYR A 77 7.41 -20.74 16.04
CA TYR A 77 7.87 -22.02 16.52
C TYR A 77 8.62 -22.74 15.41
N GLU A 78 9.85 -23.18 15.66
CA GLU A 78 10.76 -23.72 14.64
C GLU A 78 10.21 -24.98 13.92
N GLN A 79 9.33 -25.74 14.57
CA GLN A 79 8.69 -26.92 14.00
C GLN A 79 7.39 -26.62 13.24
N ALA A 80 6.95 -25.36 13.21
CA ALA A 80 5.80 -24.95 12.42
C ALA A 80 6.04 -25.22 10.93
N ARG A 81 4.96 -25.57 10.22
CA ARG A 81 5.01 -25.98 8.82
C ARG A 81 4.21 -25.01 7.97
N PRO A 82 4.87 -24.17 7.14
CA PRO A 82 4.18 -23.19 6.34
C PRO A 82 3.41 -23.84 5.19
N VAL A 83 2.18 -23.38 4.99
CA VAL A 83 1.29 -23.78 3.89
C VAL A 83 0.90 -22.54 3.10
N GLY A 84 1.27 -22.49 1.83
CA GLY A 84 0.85 -21.47 0.88
C GLY A 84 -0.65 -21.56 0.60
N ARG A 85 -1.31 -20.40 0.67
CA ARG A 85 -2.75 -20.23 0.42
C ARG A 85 -2.96 -19.21 -0.70
N PHE A 86 -2.31 -19.41 -1.83
CA PHE A 86 -2.37 -18.49 -2.95
C PHE A 86 -2.37 -19.22 -4.28
N GLU A 87 -2.86 -18.53 -5.31
CA GLU A 87 -2.63 -18.87 -6.70
C GLU A 87 -1.34 -18.18 -7.17
N GLN A 88 -0.66 -18.79 -8.14
CA GLN A 88 0.58 -18.26 -8.72
C GLN A 88 0.34 -17.84 -10.16
N ALA A 89 0.81 -16.65 -10.54
CA ALA A 89 0.78 -16.16 -11.91
C ALA A 89 2.19 -15.68 -12.32
N PRO A 90 2.83 -16.31 -13.32
CA PRO A 90 4.17 -15.93 -13.76
C PRO A 90 4.19 -14.52 -14.34
N GLN A 91 5.24 -13.77 -14.04
CA GLN A 91 5.51 -12.42 -14.53
C GLN A 91 6.93 -12.35 -15.11
N HIS A 92 7.20 -11.29 -15.88
CA HIS A 92 8.51 -11.09 -16.51
C HIS A 92 9.69 -11.05 -15.53
N ASN A 93 9.47 -10.62 -14.27
CA ASN A 93 10.49 -10.49 -13.23
C ASN A 93 10.08 -11.22 -11.93
N GLY A 94 9.55 -12.44 -12.05
CA GLY A 94 9.20 -13.29 -10.90
C GLY A 94 7.78 -13.82 -10.95
N THR A 95 7.20 -14.14 -9.79
CA THR A 95 5.87 -14.74 -9.67
C THR A 95 4.96 -13.88 -8.81
N LEU A 96 3.77 -13.57 -9.33
CA LEU A 96 2.73 -12.90 -8.58
C LEU A 96 1.91 -13.93 -7.79
N LEU A 97 1.80 -13.73 -6.49
CA LEU A 97 0.98 -14.53 -5.57
C LEU A 97 -0.35 -13.82 -5.31
N LEU A 98 -1.44 -14.57 -5.40
CA LEU A 98 -2.81 -14.06 -5.36
C LEU A 98 -3.65 -14.80 -4.32
N ARG A 99 -4.26 -14.08 -3.38
CA ARG A 99 -5.32 -14.61 -2.49
C ARG A 99 -6.37 -13.53 -2.24
N GLY A 100 -7.52 -13.62 -2.89
CA GLY A 100 -8.56 -12.60 -2.81
C GLY A 100 -8.04 -11.23 -3.27
N ASN A 101 -8.02 -10.24 -2.37
CA ASN A 101 -7.49 -8.89 -2.64
C ASN A 101 -6.02 -8.69 -2.19
N ARG A 102 -5.32 -9.77 -1.86
CA ARG A 102 -3.90 -9.75 -1.44
C ARG A 102 -3.01 -10.17 -2.60
N LEU A 103 -1.93 -9.42 -2.77
CA LEU A 103 -1.00 -9.53 -3.89
C LEU A 103 0.42 -9.43 -3.35
N ALA A 104 1.30 -10.34 -3.74
CA ALA A 104 2.74 -10.24 -3.48
C ALA A 104 3.53 -10.65 -4.71
N LEU A 105 4.49 -9.83 -5.14
CA LEU A 105 5.44 -10.20 -6.19
C LEU A 105 6.67 -10.80 -5.53
N VAL A 106 6.98 -12.05 -5.87
CA VAL A 106 8.16 -12.77 -5.39
C VAL A 106 9.16 -12.87 -6.55
N GLN A 107 10.43 -12.56 -6.29
CA GLN A 107 11.48 -12.63 -7.29
C GLN A 107 11.81 -14.08 -7.65
N GLU A 108 12.41 -14.29 -8.82
CA GLU A 108 12.68 -15.62 -9.38
C GLU A 108 13.60 -16.46 -8.48
N GLU A 109 14.55 -15.84 -7.78
CA GLU A 109 15.49 -16.52 -6.87
C GLU A 109 14.79 -17.17 -5.68
N ALA A 110 13.57 -16.72 -5.35
CA ALA A 110 12.78 -17.24 -4.26
C ALA A 110 11.77 -18.32 -4.69
N HIS A 111 11.66 -18.66 -5.98
CA HIS A 111 10.79 -19.74 -6.45
C HIS A 111 11.05 -21.09 -5.75
N PRO A 112 12.31 -21.52 -5.52
CA PRO A 112 12.56 -22.79 -4.83
C PRO A 112 12.00 -22.84 -3.40
N LEU A 113 11.81 -21.67 -2.76
CA LEU A 113 11.17 -21.60 -1.45
C LEU A 113 9.66 -21.79 -1.56
N LEU A 114 9.01 -21.26 -2.60
CA LEU A 114 7.57 -21.38 -2.80
C LEU A 114 7.14 -22.85 -2.88
N ASP A 115 7.96 -23.70 -3.49
CA ASP A 115 7.75 -25.15 -3.57
C ASP A 115 7.80 -25.85 -2.20
N LYS A 116 8.37 -25.21 -1.17
CA LYS A 116 8.45 -25.72 0.21
C LYS A 116 7.29 -25.26 1.09
N LEU A 117 6.40 -24.42 0.59
CA LEU A 117 5.23 -23.93 1.31
C LEU A 117 4.04 -24.90 1.15
N ASP A 118 4.28 -26.20 1.31
CA ASP A 118 3.29 -27.27 1.13
C ASP A 118 2.87 -27.93 2.46
N GLY A 119 3.37 -27.41 3.59
CA GLY A 119 3.15 -27.96 4.92
C GLY A 119 4.03 -29.17 5.27
N ARG A 120 5.01 -29.54 4.43
CA ARG A 120 5.90 -30.68 4.70
C ARG A 120 7.19 -30.28 5.41
N ALA A 121 7.82 -29.19 4.95
CA ALA A 121 9.05 -28.68 5.55
C ALA A 121 8.75 -27.86 6.82
N THR A 122 9.59 -27.98 7.84
CA THR A 122 9.53 -27.09 9.01
C THR A 122 10.26 -25.78 8.75
N LEU A 123 9.97 -24.73 9.52
CA LEU A 123 10.71 -23.48 9.43
C LEU A 123 12.21 -23.66 9.68
N GLN A 124 12.59 -24.54 10.61
CA GLN A 124 13.99 -24.89 10.85
C GLN A 124 14.67 -25.48 9.59
N GLN A 125 14.01 -26.39 8.89
CA GLN A 125 14.55 -26.98 7.66
C GLN A 125 14.65 -25.94 6.54
N ILE A 126 13.65 -25.05 6.46
CA ILE A 126 13.65 -23.95 5.50
C ILE A 126 14.80 -22.99 5.77
N GLU A 127 15.04 -22.64 7.03
CA GLU A 127 16.16 -21.79 7.43
C GLU A 127 17.51 -22.41 7.06
N GLN A 128 17.68 -23.71 7.26
CA GLN A 128 18.93 -24.40 6.89
C GLN A 128 19.24 -24.32 5.39
N VAL A 129 18.22 -24.29 4.53
CA VAL A 129 18.38 -24.26 3.06
C VAL A 129 18.38 -22.85 2.49
N HIS A 130 17.49 -21.98 2.98
CA HIS A 130 17.23 -20.64 2.43
C HIS A 130 17.70 -19.50 3.35
N GLY A 131 18.23 -19.82 4.53
CA GLY A 131 18.71 -18.87 5.52
C GLY A 131 17.61 -17.96 6.07
N MET A 132 18.06 -16.88 6.73
CA MET A 132 17.18 -15.85 7.28
C MET A 132 16.37 -15.11 6.21
N ALA A 133 16.88 -15.04 4.98
CA ALA A 133 16.14 -14.42 3.86
C ALA A 133 14.84 -15.20 3.56
N GLY A 134 14.91 -16.54 3.58
CA GLY A 134 13.74 -17.39 3.41
C GLY A 134 12.71 -17.21 4.53
N LEU A 135 13.16 -17.18 5.79
CA LEU A 135 12.27 -16.92 6.93
C LEU A 135 11.63 -15.52 6.87
N GLY A 136 12.40 -14.52 6.44
CA GLY A 136 11.89 -13.15 6.24
C GLY A 136 10.80 -13.07 5.17
N LEU A 137 10.95 -13.81 4.07
CA LEU A 137 9.91 -13.93 3.06
C LEU A 137 8.66 -14.62 3.62
N ILE A 138 8.80 -15.74 4.34
CA ILE A 138 7.67 -16.43 4.98
C ILE A 138 6.94 -15.51 5.95
N ALA A 139 7.66 -14.74 6.78
CA ALA A 139 7.06 -13.78 7.70
C ALA A 139 6.21 -12.74 6.95
N SER A 140 6.76 -12.17 5.86
CA SER A 140 6.06 -11.21 5.01
C SER A 140 4.81 -11.80 4.35
N LEU A 141 4.89 -13.05 3.88
CA LEU A 141 3.73 -13.73 3.29
C LEU A 141 2.67 -14.09 4.34
N TYR A 142 3.08 -14.47 5.55
CA TYR A 142 2.19 -14.73 6.68
C TYR A 142 1.43 -13.46 7.10
N GLU A 143 2.12 -12.32 7.21
CA GLU A 143 1.48 -11.01 7.49
C GLU A 143 0.42 -10.63 6.45
N GLN A 144 0.67 -11.00 5.20
CA GLN A 144 -0.24 -10.75 4.08
C GLN A 144 -1.36 -11.79 3.97
N ASN A 145 -1.43 -12.76 4.89
CA ASN A 145 -2.34 -13.90 4.86
C ASN A 145 -2.19 -14.73 3.58
N LEU A 146 -0.99 -14.82 3.02
CA LEU A 146 -0.68 -15.67 1.88
C LEU A 146 -0.13 -17.04 2.35
N VAL A 147 0.42 -17.11 3.55
CA VAL A 147 0.90 -18.36 4.17
C VAL A 147 0.23 -18.56 5.52
N ASP A 148 -0.19 -19.79 5.81
CA ASP A 148 -0.61 -20.20 7.15
C ASP A 148 0.52 -21.04 7.79
N LEU A 149 0.59 -21.08 9.12
CA LEU A 149 1.52 -21.94 9.87
C LEU A 149 0.72 -23.00 10.63
N ALA A 150 1.02 -24.28 10.39
CA ALA A 150 0.44 -25.42 11.08
C ALA A 150 1.43 -26.06 12.07
#